data_AF-A0A4S8VQA7-F1
#
_entry.id   AF-A0A4S8VQA7-F1
#
_cell.length_a   1.000
_cell.length_b   1.000
_cell.length_c   1.000
_cell.angle_alpha   90.00
_cell.angle_beta   90.00
_cell.angle_gamma   90.00
#
_symmetry.space_group_name_H-M   'P 1'
#
loop_
_entity.id
_entity.type
_entity.pdbx_description
1 polymer ?
#
loop_
_entity_poly.entity_id
_entity_poly.type
_entity_poly.pdbx_seq_one_letter_code
_entity_poly.pdbx_strand_id
1 'polypeptide(L)'
;MTLRRPSSDSDSSGYSFSSDTSITSDDSLGATPMRVFLVQTARGLFSSSGGYKANICLLRHLASRGHVVRQLCYSYRNEAEEYVSKMATSGHHQQLRKRMLHLRSDIGQPGTDVIVSDLVMDDGVEFVALESEAFDAAFGGKESLHKEMGRETAQYIETGKSSARLLDFVSFLQKEIARFSPTHIISNDGLSIQASLALNSASTTVRRVAVVHTAEQLPFGPFFGGMPGHASSHRELDCLRQLDGIWSVSNAIKQYALDHGQLDTSFFVHHPWTYLEEKKHMMPAQHHNWGKRFVGMINPCVVKGSHILVELAKVCPYFDFLVYKSWGFDDDVGKQMQHLQNMTTRPTCTNMEDAWRDIKVLLVPSVWFEAWGIVVVEAHLRGIPVISSNAGALPEAMLGLDYVIPVTTVDGKRDEKGTYIVPEQDITPWADALNELMTDRVRYEEVSTQVRETTQQWLKDMDESALEQWLVGMTNRVDRVNK
;
A
#
# COMPACT_ATOMS: atom_id res chain seq x y z
N MET A 1 -35.78 23.79 62.66
CA MET A 1 -36.37 25.10 63.00
C MET A 1 -36.10 26.01 61.82
N THR A 2 -37.02 26.59 61.06
CA THR A 2 -38.49 26.69 61.08
C THR A 2 -38.82 27.40 59.75
N LEU A 3 -39.51 26.74 58.80
CA LEU A 3 -40.79 27.14 58.18
C LEU A 3 -40.92 28.64 57.81
N ARG A 4 -40.85 29.05 56.53
CA ARG A 4 -41.92 29.12 55.46
C ARG A 4 -43.19 29.93 55.79
N ARG A 5 -43.54 30.87 54.88
CA ARG A 5 -44.85 31.13 54.16
C ARG A 5 -45.12 32.64 53.93
N PRO A 6 -46.12 33.09 53.12
CA PRO A 6 -47.06 32.41 52.17
C PRO A 6 -47.04 33.05 50.73
N SER A 7 -47.30 32.35 49.61
CA SER A 7 -48.56 31.93 48.94
C SER A 7 -49.60 33.02 48.59
N SER A 8 -49.87 33.20 47.29
CA SER A 8 -51.24 33.33 46.76
C SER A 8 -51.30 33.11 45.24
N ASP A 9 -52.29 32.33 44.84
CA ASP A 9 -52.63 31.77 43.52
C ASP A 9 -53.06 32.81 42.47
N SER A 10 -52.97 32.46 41.17
CA SER A 10 -54.14 32.25 40.29
C SER A 10 -53.76 32.01 38.83
N ASP A 11 -54.55 31.14 38.21
CA ASP A 11 -54.38 30.40 36.95
C ASP A 11 -54.45 31.15 35.60
N SER A 12 -53.91 30.43 34.61
CA SER A 12 -54.40 30.26 33.23
C SER A 12 -54.12 31.35 32.18
N SER A 13 -53.30 31.00 31.18
CA SER A 13 -53.78 30.47 29.89
C SER A 13 -52.62 30.48 28.88
N GLY A 14 -52.46 29.35 28.18
CA GLY A 14 -51.32 29.10 27.31
C GLY A 14 -51.41 29.78 25.95
N TYR A 15 -50.25 30.15 25.43
CA TYR A 15 -49.99 30.25 24.00
C TYR A 15 -48.60 29.67 23.71
N SER A 16 -48.57 28.72 22.79
CA SER A 16 -47.41 27.99 22.30
C SER A 16 -46.44 28.90 21.55
N PHE A 17 -45.16 28.92 21.94
CA PHE A 17 -44.08 29.44 21.11
C PHE A 17 -43.26 28.28 20.56
N SER A 18 -43.31 28.13 19.23
CA SER A 18 -42.43 27.29 18.44
C SER A 18 -41.01 27.87 18.53
N SER A 19 -40.06 27.03 18.95
CA SER A 19 -38.63 27.35 18.98
C SER A 19 -38.02 26.99 17.62
N ASP A 20 -37.86 27.98 16.75
CA ASP A 20 -36.97 27.91 15.60
C ASP A 20 -35.52 27.90 16.09
N THR A 21 -34.97 26.71 16.25
CA THR A 21 -33.52 26.50 16.31
C THR A 21 -32.95 26.71 14.91
N SER A 22 -32.24 27.81 14.74
CA SER A 22 -31.40 28.09 13.58
C SER A 22 -30.32 27.01 13.46
N ILE A 23 -30.60 26.03 12.60
CA ILE A 23 -29.59 25.12 12.05
C ILE A 23 -28.62 25.99 11.26
N THR A 24 -27.39 26.12 11.75
CA THR A 24 -26.27 26.54 10.92
C THR A 24 -26.14 25.50 9.81
N SER A 25 -26.63 25.85 8.62
CA SER A 25 -26.40 25.11 7.39
C SER A 25 -24.90 25.10 7.14
N ASP A 26 -24.28 23.96 7.43
CA ASP A 26 -22.96 23.63 6.94
C ASP A 26 -23.05 23.64 5.41
N ASP A 27 -22.41 24.64 4.79
CA ASP A 27 -22.34 24.86 3.34
C ASP A 27 -21.49 23.75 2.68
N SER A 28 -21.96 22.51 2.79
CA SER A 28 -21.59 21.41 1.90
C SER A 28 -22.37 21.59 0.60
N LEU A 29 -21.97 22.59 -0.19
CA LEU A 29 -22.18 22.56 -1.64
C LEU A 29 -21.41 21.36 -2.17
N GLY A 30 -22.03 20.19 -2.06
CA GLY A 30 -21.41 18.88 -2.23
C GLY A 30 -20.76 18.74 -3.59
N ALA A 31 -19.44 18.57 -3.59
CA ALA A 31 -18.73 18.17 -4.78
C ALA A 31 -19.36 16.87 -5.32
N THR A 32 -19.62 16.83 -6.64
CA THR A 32 -20.14 15.63 -7.30
C THR A 32 -19.31 14.41 -6.91
N PRO A 33 -19.92 13.29 -6.46
CA PRO A 33 -19.17 12.12 -6.04
C PRO A 33 -18.20 11.66 -7.12
N MET A 34 -16.94 11.46 -6.74
CA MET A 34 -15.92 10.92 -7.63
C MET A 34 -16.28 9.49 -8.04
N ARG A 35 -15.91 9.17 -9.28
CA ARG A 35 -15.81 7.80 -9.79
C ARG A 35 -14.33 7.47 -9.94
N VAL A 36 -13.77 6.67 -9.06
CA VAL A 36 -12.33 6.37 -9.00
C VAL A 36 -12.08 4.95 -9.49
N PHE A 37 -11.24 4.81 -10.53
CA PHE A 37 -10.81 3.52 -11.07
C PHE A 37 -9.33 3.32 -10.78
N LEU A 38 -9.00 2.36 -9.93
CA LEU A 38 -7.62 2.05 -9.56
C LEU A 38 -7.12 0.81 -10.29
N VAL A 39 -5.90 0.83 -10.81
CA VAL A 39 -5.26 -0.36 -11.39
C VAL A 39 -4.15 -0.83 -10.47
N GLN A 40 -4.31 -2.05 -9.95
CA GLN A 40 -3.45 -2.66 -8.96
C GLN A 40 -2.63 -3.80 -9.57
N THR A 41 -1.32 -3.82 -9.30
CA THR A 41 -0.41 -4.84 -9.85
C THR A 41 -0.12 -6.00 -8.90
N ALA A 42 -0.26 -5.79 -7.59
CA ALA A 42 -0.05 -6.83 -6.59
C ALA A 42 -1.17 -7.88 -6.62
N ARG A 43 -0.81 -9.14 -6.34
CA ARG A 43 -1.69 -10.31 -6.45
C ARG A 43 -2.42 -10.61 -5.15
N GLY A 44 -3.59 -11.23 -5.27
CA GLY A 44 -4.50 -11.53 -4.17
C GLY A 44 -5.67 -10.56 -4.14
N LEU A 45 -6.82 -11.09 -3.77
CA LEU A 45 -8.03 -10.31 -3.46
C LEU A 45 -7.85 -9.50 -2.18
N PHE A 46 -6.93 -9.92 -1.31
CA PHE A 46 -6.54 -9.23 -0.08
C PHE A 46 -5.10 -8.70 -0.18
N SER A 47 -4.77 -7.72 0.67
CA SER A 47 -3.48 -7.03 0.59
C SER A 47 -2.28 -7.96 0.80
N SER A 48 -1.49 -8.15 -0.25
CA SER A 48 -0.24 -8.93 -0.23
C SER A 48 1.02 -8.07 -0.04
N SER A 49 0.87 -6.75 -0.10
CA SER A 49 1.96 -5.77 0.05
C SER A 49 1.48 -4.50 0.73
N GLY A 50 2.42 -3.69 1.23
CA GLY A 50 2.11 -2.40 1.84
C GLY A 50 1.43 -1.43 0.87
N GLY A 51 1.92 -1.34 -0.37
CA GLY A 51 1.29 -0.49 -1.40
C GLY A 51 -0.12 -0.95 -1.78
N TYR A 52 -0.38 -2.27 -1.78
CA TYR A 52 -1.76 -2.77 -1.88
C TYR A 52 -2.61 -2.29 -0.73
N LYS A 53 -2.16 -2.52 0.50
CA LYS A 53 -2.89 -2.13 1.71
C LYS A 53 -3.26 -0.64 1.68
N ALA A 54 -2.32 0.22 1.32
CA ALA A 54 -2.55 1.65 1.18
C ALA A 54 -3.61 1.99 0.13
N ASN A 55 -3.52 1.40 -1.07
CA ASN A 55 -4.48 1.62 -2.14
C ASN A 55 -5.89 1.19 -1.73
N ILE A 56 -6.06 -0.02 -1.19
CA ILE A 56 -7.39 -0.52 -0.83
C ILE A 56 -7.99 0.25 0.35
N CYS A 57 -7.18 0.67 1.33
CA CYS A 57 -7.67 1.50 2.43
C CYS A 57 -8.13 2.89 1.96
N LEU A 58 -7.47 3.49 0.95
CA LEU A 58 -7.97 4.72 0.33
C LEU A 58 -9.31 4.48 -0.38
N LEU A 59 -9.44 3.41 -1.18
CA LEU A 59 -10.70 3.13 -1.88
C LEU A 59 -11.86 2.90 -0.89
N ARG A 60 -11.62 2.14 0.18
CA ARG A 60 -12.61 1.92 1.25
C ARG A 60 -13.05 3.22 1.91
N HIS A 61 -12.10 4.10 2.22
CA HIS A 61 -12.43 5.43 2.75
C HIS A 61 -13.30 6.21 1.76
N LEU A 62 -12.88 6.33 0.51
CA LEU A 62 -13.65 7.04 -0.52
C LEU A 62 -15.06 6.44 -0.72
N ALA A 63 -15.21 5.12 -0.70
CA ALA A 63 -16.50 4.44 -0.75
C ALA A 63 -17.40 4.84 0.44
N SER A 64 -16.83 4.88 1.65
CA SER A 64 -17.54 5.31 2.86
C SER A 64 -18.02 6.77 2.82
N ARG A 65 -17.36 7.60 2.01
CA ARG A 65 -17.72 9.00 1.73
C ARG A 65 -18.75 9.15 0.60
N GLY A 66 -19.24 8.05 0.03
CA GLY A 66 -20.25 8.04 -1.02
C GLY A 66 -19.69 8.16 -2.44
N HIS A 67 -18.37 8.06 -2.63
CA HIS A 67 -17.77 7.94 -3.95
C HIS A 67 -17.98 6.53 -4.51
N VAL A 68 -17.98 6.41 -5.84
CA VAL A 68 -18.01 5.12 -6.50
C VAL A 68 -16.59 4.72 -6.83
N VAL A 69 -16.13 3.61 -6.28
CA VAL A 69 -14.75 3.15 -6.45
C VAL A 69 -14.70 1.76 -7.06
N ARG A 70 -13.77 1.56 -7.99
CA ARG A 70 -13.50 0.27 -8.61
C ARG A 70 -12.01 0.03 -8.68
N GLN A 71 -11.58 -1.20 -8.47
CA GLN A 71 -10.23 -1.62 -8.81
C GLN A 71 -10.22 -2.74 -9.85
N LEU A 72 -9.22 -2.69 -10.73
CA LEU A 72 -8.75 -3.86 -11.46
C LEU A 72 -7.57 -4.45 -10.68
N CYS A 73 -7.68 -5.72 -10.33
CA CYS A 73 -6.66 -6.43 -9.55
C CYS A 73 -6.54 -7.88 -10.03
N TYR A 74 -5.70 -8.67 -9.35
CA TYR A 74 -5.52 -10.07 -9.64
C TYR A 74 -5.89 -10.91 -8.41
N SER A 75 -6.76 -11.88 -8.57
CA SER A 75 -7.11 -12.84 -7.51
C SER A 75 -6.47 -14.18 -7.78
N TYR A 76 -6.13 -14.93 -6.74
CA TYR A 76 -5.78 -16.33 -6.89
C TYR A 76 -7.00 -17.14 -7.30
N ARG A 77 -6.75 -18.32 -7.88
CA ARG A 77 -7.84 -19.24 -8.27
C ARG A 77 -8.76 -19.53 -7.09
N ASN A 78 -10.07 -19.42 -7.32
CA ASN A 78 -11.16 -19.62 -6.36
C ASN A 78 -11.27 -18.58 -5.22
N GLU A 79 -10.36 -17.59 -5.13
CA GLU A 79 -10.33 -16.65 -4.00
C GLU A 79 -11.59 -15.78 -3.91
N ALA A 80 -12.16 -15.37 -5.05
CA ALA A 80 -13.40 -14.60 -5.10
C ALA A 80 -14.62 -15.42 -4.64
N GLU A 81 -14.66 -16.70 -5.02
CA GLU A 81 -15.71 -17.66 -4.63
C GLU A 81 -15.64 -17.98 -3.14
N GLU A 82 -14.43 -18.15 -2.61
CA GLU A 82 -14.18 -18.36 -1.18
C GLU A 82 -14.64 -17.16 -0.36
N TYR A 83 -14.34 -15.94 -0.82
CA TYR A 83 -14.82 -14.73 -0.17
C TYR A 83 -16.34 -14.64 -0.14
N VAL A 84 -17.01 -14.84 -1.29
CA VAL A 84 -18.49 -14.79 -1.38
C VAL A 84 -19.13 -15.86 -0.50
N SER A 85 -18.56 -17.07 -0.48
CA SER A 85 -19.03 -18.16 0.38
C SER A 85 -18.90 -17.79 1.86
N LYS A 86 -17.76 -17.19 2.26
CA LYS A 86 -17.54 -16.69 3.62
C LYS A 86 -18.53 -15.59 3.99
N MET A 87 -18.82 -14.65 3.09
CA MET A 87 -19.80 -13.58 3.32
C MET A 87 -21.23 -14.14 3.48
N ALA A 88 -21.60 -15.14 2.67
CA ALA A 88 -22.90 -15.79 2.77
C ALA A 88 -23.11 -16.45 4.15
N THR A 89 -22.07 -17.06 4.74
CA THR A 89 -22.15 -17.60 6.11
C THR A 89 -22.38 -16.52 7.18
N SER A 90 -22.02 -15.26 6.88
CA SER A 90 -22.21 -14.10 7.75
C SER A 90 -23.52 -13.35 7.44
N GLY A 91 -24.39 -13.88 6.57
CA GLY A 91 -25.66 -13.26 6.19
C GLY A 91 -25.56 -12.21 5.08
N HIS A 92 -24.39 -12.03 4.47
CA HIS A 92 -24.17 -11.10 3.36
C HIS A 92 -24.14 -11.84 2.02
N HIS A 93 -25.09 -11.54 1.14
CA HIS A 93 -25.17 -12.15 -0.20
C HIS A 93 -24.64 -11.20 -1.26
N GLN A 94 -23.38 -11.41 -1.66
CA GLN A 94 -22.76 -10.65 -2.74
C GLN A 94 -22.95 -11.35 -4.08
N GLN A 95 -23.16 -10.54 -5.12
CA GLN A 95 -23.22 -11.06 -6.49
C GLN A 95 -21.80 -11.23 -7.03
N LEU A 96 -21.49 -12.45 -7.46
CA LEU A 96 -20.28 -12.76 -8.22
C LEU A 96 -20.68 -13.05 -9.66
N ARG A 97 -20.18 -12.23 -10.59
CA ARG A 97 -20.31 -12.48 -12.03
C ARG A 97 -18.96 -12.88 -12.59
N LYS A 98 -18.91 -14.00 -13.31
CA LYS A 98 -17.71 -14.41 -14.05
C LYS A 98 -17.84 -14.09 -15.53
N ARG A 99 -16.76 -13.61 -16.12
CA ARG A 99 -16.57 -13.40 -17.56
C ARG A 99 -15.23 -14.00 -17.99
N MET A 100 -15.01 -14.10 -19.29
CA MET A 100 -13.76 -14.58 -19.85
C MET A 100 -13.01 -13.47 -20.57
N LEU A 101 -11.71 -13.35 -20.28
CA LEU A 101 -10.75 -12.58 -21.06
C LEU A 101 -9.88 -13.57 -21.84
N HIS A 102 -9.97 -13.54 -23.17
CA HIS A 102 -9.12 -14.36 -24.02
C HIS A 102 -7.86 -13.58 -24.41
N LEU A 103 -6.68 -14.10 -24.03
CA LEU A 103 -5.38 -13.52 -24.37
C LEU A 103 -4.73 -14.34 -25.48
N ARG A 104 -4.64 -13.79 -26.69
CA ARG A 104 -4.09 -14.51 -27.85
C ARG A 104 -2.59 -14.68 -27.74
N SER A 105 -2.09 -15.89 -28.03
CA SER A 105 -0.64 -16.14 -28.16
C SER A 105 -0.07 -15.43 -29.40
N ASP A 106 -0.78 -15.53 -30.54
CA ASP A 106 -0.51 -14.83 -31.79
C ASP A 106 -1.80 -14.75 -32.65
N ILE A 107 -1.77 -14.04 -33.77
CA ILE A 107 -2.88 -13.94 -34.71
C ILE A 107 -3.22 -15.34 -35.26
N GLY A 108 -4.42 -15.84 -34.92
CA GLY A 108 -4.92 -17.13 -35.41
C GLY A 108 -4.44 -18.36 -34.64
N GLN A 109 -3.72 -18.19 -33.53
CA GLN A 109 -3.28 -19.29 -32.65
C GLN A 109 -4.14 -19.40 -31.37
N PRO A 110 -4.18 -20.57 -30.71
CA PRO A 110 -4.87 -20.73 -29.43
C PRO A 110 -4.30 -19.78 -28.36
N GLY A 111 -5.18 -19.08 -27.65
CA GLY A 111 -4.81 -18.20 -26.53
C GLY A 111 -5.01 -18.83 -25.16
N THR A 112 -4.83 -18.01 -24.12
CA THR A 112 -5.12 -18.36 -22.73
C THR A 112 -6.41 -17.67 -22.28
N ASP A 113 -7.31 -18.46 -21.72
CA ASP A 113 -8.56 -17.97 -21.13
C ASP A 113 -8.33 -17.60 -19.66
N VAL A 114 -8.52 -16.32 -19.35
CA VAL A 114 -8.41 -15.77 -18.00
C VAL A 114 -9.80 -15.47 -17.46
N ILE A 115 -10.15 -16.10 -16.34
CA ILE A 115 -11.41 -15.82 -15.65
C ILE A 115 -11.33 -14.40 -15.07
N VAL A 116 -12.38 -13.61 -15.33
CA VAL A 116 -12.59 -12.29 -14.74
C VAL A 116 -13.78 -12.37 -13.79
N SER A 117 -13.53 -12.13 -12.52
CA SER A 117 -14.53 -12.08 -11.46
C SER A 117 -14.92 -10.63 -11.17
N ASP A 118 -16.15 -10.26 -11.51
CA ASP A 118 -16.76 -8.99 -11.11
C ASP A 118 -17.55 -9.20 -9.80
N LEU A 119 -17.24 -8.43 -8.76
CA LEU A 119 -17.94 -8.48 -7.47
C LEU A 119 -17.84 -7.15 -6.72
N VAL A 120 -18.75 -6.92 -5.76
CA VAL A 120 -18.71 -5.77 -4.85
C VAL A 120 -18.48 -6.31 -3.45
N MET A 121 -17.42 -5.84 -2.80
CA MET A 121 -17.09 -6.20 -1.42
C MET A 121 -18.11 -5.56 -0.45
N ASP A 122 -18.13 -6.03 0.81
CA ASP A 122 -18.98 -5.51 1.88
C ASP A 122 -18.66 -4.07 2.27
N ASP A 123 -17.43 -3.62 1.99
CA ASP A 123 -16.98 -2.23 2.12
C ASP A 123 -17.40 -1.31 0.95
N GLY A 124 -18.13 -1.84 -0.04
CA GLY A 124 -18.64 -1.08 -1.18
C GLY A 124 -17.66 -0.91 -2.34
N VAL A 125 -16.44 -1.45 -2.25
CA VAL A 125 -15.46 -1.39 -3.33
C VAL A 125 -15.81 -2.41 -4.42
N GLU A 126 -15.87 -1.95 -5.68
CA GLU A 126 -16.08 -2.82 -6.83
C GLU A 126 -14.75 -3.44 -7.31
N PHE A 127 -14.74 -4.74 -7.56
CA PHE A 127 -13.56 -5.48 -8.00
C PHE A 127 -13.79 -6.05 -9.40
N VAL A 128 -12.80 -5.85 -10.27
CA VAL A 128 -12.60 -6.59 -11.52
C VAL A 128 -11.33 -7.42 -11.35
N ALA A 129 -11.49 -8.64 -10.86
CA ALA A 129 -10.38 -9.50 -10.45
C ALA A 129 -10.05 -10.53 -11.55
N LEU A 130 -8.81 -10.50 -12.05
CA LEU A 130 -8.32 -11.46 -13.04
C LEU A 130 -7.66 -12.65 -12.33
N GLU A 131 -7.96 -13.90 -12.75
CA GLU A 131 -7.27 -15.08 -12.23
C GLU A 131 -5.77 -14.99 -12.50
N SER A 132 -4.98 -14.85 -11.43
CA SER A 132 -3.55 -14.56 -11.50
C SER A 132 -2.78 -15.68 -12.22
N GLU A 133 -3.10 -16.93 -11.95
CA GLU A 133 -2.40 -18.10 -12.49
C GLU A 133 -2.58 -18.20 -14.00
N ALA A 134 -3.81 -18.01 -14.49
CA ALA A 134 -4.12 -18.00 -15.92
C ALA A 134 -3.50 -16.78 -16.62
N PHE A 135 -3.55 -15.61 -15.99
CA PHE A 135 -2.90 -14.42 -16.52
C PHE A 135 -1.39 -14.61 -16.65
N ASP A 136 -0.74 -15.13 -15.61
CA ASP A 136 0.70 -15.39 -15.60
C ASP A 136 1.08 -16.43 -16.67
N ALA A 137 0.27 -17.49 -16.82
CA ALA A 137 0.47 -18.50 -17.86
C ALA A 137 0.45 -17.92 -19.28
N ALA A 138 -0.38 -16.90 -19.54
CA ALA A 138 -0.41 -16.21 -20.84
C ALA A 138 0.93 -15.53 -21.20
N PHE A 139 1.74 -15.19 -20.20
CA PHE A 139 3.06 -14.59 -20.34
C PHE A 139 4.21 -15.55 -19.99
N GLY A 140 3.97 -16.87 -20.07
CA GLY A 140 5.00 -17.90 -19.86
C GLY A 140 5.16 -18.34 -18.40
N GLY A 141 4.18 -18.04 -17.54
CA GLY A 141 4.17 -18.39 -16.13
C GLY A 141 4.92 -17.40 -15.24
N LYS A 142 4.87 -17.63 -13.92
CA LYS A 142 5.39 -16.71 -12.90
C LYS A 142 6.85 -16.31 -13.09
N GLU A 143 7.69 -17.24 -13.53
CA GLU A 143 9.13 -17.00 -13.74
C GLU A 143 9.42 -16.11 -14.96
N SER A 144 8.61 -16.23 -16.02
CA SER A 144 8.81 -15.48 -17.28
C SER A 144 8.01 -14.19 -17.34
N LEU A 145 6.93 -14.08 -16.56
CA LEU A 145 5.97 -12.97 -16.59
C LEU A 145 6.66 -11.61 -16.64
N HIS A 146 7.48 -11.28 -15.65
CA HIS A 146 8.05 -9.94 -15.53
C HIS A 146 9.00 -9.60 -16.68
N LYS A 147 9.70 -10.61 -17.21
CA LYS A 147 10.60 -10.44 -18.36
C LYS A 147 9.81 -10.23 -19.66
N GLU A 148 8.85 -11.10 -19.94
CA GLU A 148 8.08 -11.05 -21.19
C GLU A 148 7.11 -9.86 -21.20
N MET A 149 6.30 -9.71 -20.14
CA MET A 149 5.36 -8.60 -20.03
C MET A 149 6.09 -7.25 -19.91
N GLY A 150 7.23 -7.19 -19.22
CA GLY A 150 8.04 -5.97 -19.15
C GLY A 150 8.56 -5.55 -20.54
N ARG A 151 9.15 -6.49 -21.30
CA ARG A 151 9.59 -6.23 -22.69
C ARG A 151 8.45 -5.79 -23.59
N GLU A 152 7.30 -6.46 -23.51
CA GLU A 152 6.12 -6.14 -24.31
C GLU A 152 5.51 -4.78 -23.93
N THR A 153 5.53 -4.45 -22.64
CA THR A 153 5.09 -3.14 -22.11
C THR A 153 6.02 -2.03 -22.60
N ALA A 154 7.33 -2.21 -22.51
CA ALA A 154 8.30 -1.27 -23.04
C ALA A 154 8.05 -0.98 -24.53
N GLN A 155 7.87 -2.04 -25.34
CA GLN A 155 7.57 -1.91 -26.76
C GLN A 155 6.26 -1.14 -27.01
N TYR A 156 5.22 -1.41 -26.22
CA TYR A 156 3.93 -0.72 -26.32
C TYR A 156 4.07 0.78 -26.03
N ILE A 157 4.80 1.13 -24.98
CA ILE A 157 5.04 2.52 -24.57
C ILE A 157 5.90 3.25 -25.60
N GLU A 158 6.91 2.59 -26.14
CA GLU A 158 7.85 3.17 -27.11
C GLU A 158 7.27 3.36 -28.51
N THR A 159 6.41 2.44 -28.96
CA THR A 159 6.03 2.34 -30.37
C THR A 159 4.52 2.28 -30.63
N GLY A 160 3.70 2.12 -29.59
CA GLY A 160 2.27 1.84 -29.70
C GLY A 160 1.92 0.45 -30.20
N LYS A 161 2.92 -0.42 -30.45
CA LYS A 161 2.75 -1.81 -30.90
C LYS A 161 3.22 -2.78 -29.84
N SER A 162 2.62 -3.96 -29.78
CA SER A 162 3.06 -5.03 -28.86
C SER A 162 2.52 -6.39 -29.31
N SER A 163 2.70 -7.41 -28.48
CA SER A 163 2.15 -8.76 -28.68
C SER A 163 0.61 -8.75 -28.71
N ALA A 164 0.02 -9.78 -29.32
CA ALA A 164 -1.43 -9.94 -29.37
C ALA A 164 -2.04 -10.01 -27.96
N ARG A 165 -1.45 -10.81 -27.05
CA ARG A 165 -1.86 -10.93 -25.64
C ARG A 165 -1.83 -9.60 -24.89
N LEU A 166 -0.77 -8.80 -25.03
CA LEU A 166 -0.69 -7.52 -24.33
C LEU A 166 -1.74 -6.56 -24.88
N LEU A 167 -1.92 -6.50 -26.20
CA LEU A 167 -2.94 -5.66 -26.82
C LEU A 167 -4.37 -6.11 -26.46
N ASP A 168 -4.61 -7.41 -26.29
CA ASP A 168 -5.89 -7.93 -25.78
C ASP A 168 -6.15 -7.45 -24.34
N PHE A 169 -5.14 -7.51 -23.48
CA PHE A 169 -5.23 -6.99 -22.11
C PHE A 169 -5.42 -5.47 -22.07
N VAL A 170 -4.66 -4.71 -22.88
CA VAL A 170 -4.82 -3.25 -23.01
C VAL A 170 -6.23 -2.91 -23.49
N SER A 171 -6.74 -3.61 -24.51
CA SER A 171 -8.11 -3.41 -25.00
C SER A 171 -9.15 -3.72 -23.93
N PHE A 172 -8.94 -4.78 -23.15
CA PHE A 172 -9.79 -5.13 -22.02
C PHE A 172 -9.79 -4.02 -20.95
N LEU A 173 -8.61 -3.58 -20.51
CA LEU A 173 -8.46 -2.50 -19.54
C LEU A 173 -9.15 -1.22 -20.01
N GLN A 174 -8.94 -0.82 -21.27
CA GLN A 174 -9.57 0.34 -21.87
C GLN A 174 -11.10 0.22 -21.91
N LYS A 175 -11.65 -0.96 -22.21
CA LYS A 175 -13.10 -1.22 -22.17
C LYS A 175 -13.65 -1.14 -20.76
N GLU A 176 -12.94 -1.64 -19.75
CA GLU A 176 -13.37 -1.56 -18.36
C GLU A 176 -13.34 -0.11 -17.84
N ILE A 177 -12.31 0.66 -18.19
CA ILE A 177 -12.24 2.10 -17.91
C ILE A 177 -13.43 2.81 -18.58
N ALA A 178 -13.68 2.58 -19.88
CA ALA A 178 -14.78 3.22 -20.59
C ALA A 178 -16.15 2.84 -19.98
N ARG A 179 -16.36 1.55 -19.68
CA ARG A 179 -17.58 1.04 -19.05
C ARG A 179 -17.82 1.63 -17.66
N PHE A 180 -16.76 1.85 -16.89
CA PHE A 180 -16.87 2.49 -15.59
C PHE A 180 -17.06 4.00 -15.69
N SER A 181 -16.58 4.64 -16.75
CA SER A 181 -16.64 6.10 -16.94
C SER A 181 -16.10 6.85 -15.71
N PRO A 182 -14.80 6.68 -15.35
CA PRO A 182 -14.21 7.31 -14.18
C PRO A 182 -14.09 8.82 -14.34
N THR A 183 -14.14 9.51 -13.20
CA THR A 183 -13.61 10.86 -13.05
C THR A 183 -12.10 10.85 -12.80
N HIS A 184 -11.60 9.80 -12.14
CA HIS A 184 -10.20 9.64 -11.75
C HIS A 184 -9.72 8.23 -12.06
N ILE A 185 -8.53 8.13 -12.62
CA ILE A 185 -7.81 6.87 -12.81
C ILE A 185 -6.54 6.94 -11.97
N ILE A 186 -6.34 5.97 -11.09
CA ILE A 186 -5.13 5.84 -10.25
C ILE A 186 -4.35 4.62 -10.72
N SER A 187 -3.09 4.82 -11.08
CA SER A 187 -2.22 3.79 -11.66
C SER A 187 -0.97 3.56 -10.83
N ASN A 188 -0.57 2.30 -10.73
CA ASN A 188 0.67 1.87 -10.08
C ASN A 188 1.80 1.54 -11.07
N ASP A 189 1.53 1.55 -12.38
CA ASP A 189 2.45 1.02 -13.39
C ASP A 189 2.33 1.75 -14.75
N GLY A 190 3.41 1.72 -15.52
CA GLY A 190 3.49 2.38 -16.83
C GLY A 190 2.50 1.84 -17.87
N LEU A 191 2.16 0.54 -17.83
CA LEU A 191 1.22 -0.04 -18.79
C LEU A 191 -0.18 0.53 -18.63
N SER A 192 -0.69 0.59 -17.39
CA SER A 192 -2.01 1.17 -17.13
C SER A 192 -2.05 2.67 -17.39
N ILE A 193 -0.96 3.39 -17.08
CA ILE A 193 -0.80 4.81 -17.45
C ILE A 193 -0.95 4.97 -18.96
N GLN A 194 -0.12 4.28 -19.75
CA GLN A 194 -0.12 4.41 -21.21
C GLN A 194 -1.46 3.97 -21.83
N ALA A 195 -2.05 2.88 -21.32
CA ALA A 195 -3.38 2.44 -21.77
C ALA A 195 -4.46 3.49 -21.51
N SER A 196 -4.40 4.19 -20.37
CA SER A 196 -5.35 5.26 -20.03
C SER A 196 -5.14 6.54 -20.84
N LEU A 197 -3.89 6.87 -21.21
CA LEU A 197 -3.55 8.01 -22.06
C LEU A 197 -3.97 7.78 -23.51
N ALA A 198 -3.84 6.54 -24.00
CA ALA A 198 -4.23 6.14 -25.35
C ALA A 198 -5.77 6.02 -25.56
N LEU A 199 -6.58 6.22 -24.52
CA LEU A 199 -8.03 6.28 -24.67
C LEU A 199 -8.42 7.50 -25.50
N ASN A 200 -8.92 7.26 -26.71
CA ASN A 200 -9.60 8.24 -27.55
C ASN A 200 -10.95 8.63 -26.93
N SER A 201 -10.96 9.21 -25.74
CA SER A 201 -12.19 9.68 -25.10
C SER A 201 -12.49 11.10 -25.56
N ALA A 202 -13.69 11.33 -26.09
CA ALA A 202 -14.24 12.68 -26.30
C ALA A 202 -14.39 13.48 -24.99
N SER A 203 -14.21 12.84 -23.82
CA SER A 203 -14.23 13.48 -22.51
C SER A 203 -12.83 13.89 -22.08
N THR A 204 -12.50 15.17 -22.24
CA THR A 204 -11.27 15.84 -21.75
C THR A 204 -11.20 15.99 -20.22
N THR A 205 -12.06 15.28 -19.48
CA THR A 205 -12.39 15.55 -18.07
C THR A 205 -11.85 14.51 -17.08
N VAL A 206 -11.34 13.37 -17.55
CA VAL A 206 -10.80 12.31 -16.67
C VAL A 206 -9.42 12.71 -16.16
N ARG A 207 -9.25 12.67 -14.83
CA ARG A 207 -7.96 12.90 -14.17
C ARG A 207 -7.17 11.62 -14.05
N ARG A 208 -5.89 11.66 -14.40
CA ARG A 208 -4.97 10.53 -14.36
C ARG A 208 -3.89 10.78 -13.33
N VAL A 209 -3.77 9.85 -12.39
CA VAL A 209 -2.87 9.96 -11.25
C VAL A 209 -1.99 8.72 -11.20
N ALA A 210 -0.68 8.92 -11.02
CA ALA A 210 0.22 7.83 -10.64
C ALA A 210 0.47 7.86 -9.13
N VAL A 211 0.55 6.68 -8.52
CA VAL A 211 1.05 6.52 -7.14
C VAL A 211 2.37 5.78 -7.12
N VAL A 212 3.36 6.37 -6.47
CA VAL A 212 4.74 5.87 -6.39
C VAL A 212 4.99 5.31 -4.98
N HIS A 213 4.80 4.00 -4.87
CA HIS A 213 5.06 3.15 -3.70
C HIS A 213 6.51 2.65 -3.60
N THR A 214 7.33 2.88 -4.62
CA THR A 214 8.76 2.50 -4.66
C THR A 214 9.51 3.26 -5.76
N ALA A 215 10.80 3.52 -5.57
CA ALA A 215 11.63 4.22 -6.56
C ALA A 215 11.75 3.45 -7.88
N GLU A 216 11.61 2.12 -7.85
CA GLU A 216 11.60 1.24 -9.01
C GLU A 216 10.43 1.47 -9.97
N GLN A 217 9.34 2.09 -9.51
CA GLN A 217 8.24 2.52 -10.39
C GLN A 217 8.60 3.77 -11.20
N LEU A 218 9.70 4.45 -10.88
CA LEU A 218 10.17 5.60 -11.62
C LEU A 218 11.18 5.15 -12.70
N PRO A 219 11.04 5.63 -13.94
CA PRO A 219 11.82 5.15 -15.08
C PRO A 219 13.22 5.80 -15.18
N PHE A 220 13.82 6.14 -14.05
CA PHE A 220 15.08 6.89 -13.97
C PHE A 220 15.77 6.71 -12.62
N GLY A 221 17.01 7.20 -12.54
CA GLY A 221 17.87 7.08 -11.36
C GLY A 221 18.41 5.65 -11.15
N PRO A 222 19.17 5.44 -10.07
CA PRO A 222 19.92 4.19 -9.85
C PRO A 222 19.02 2.95 -9.64
N PHE A 223 17.77 3.14 -9.21
CA PHE A 223 16.84 2.04 -8.94
C PHE A 223 16.01 1.64 -10.16
N PHE A 224 16.13 2.32 -11.30
CA PHE A 224 15.40 1.92 -12.51
C PHE A 224 15.76 0.48 -12.91
N GLY A 225 14.73 -0.32 -13.22
CA GLY A 225 14.85 -1.76 -13.47
C GLY A 225 15.15 -2.59 -12.22
N GLY A 226 15.09 -1.99 -11.01
CA GLY A 226 15.48 -2.53 -9.68
C GLY A 226 14.87 -3.85 -9.33
N MET A 227 13.57 -3.87 -9.55
CA MET A 227 12.71 -4.95 -9.17
C MET A 227 11.90 -5.33 -10.42
N PRO A 228 11.79 -6.62 -10.75
CA PRO A 228 10.93 -7.07 -11.83
C PRO A 228 9.48 -6.60 -11.63
N GLY A 229 8.79 -6.26 -12.72
CA GLY A 229 7.37 -5.85 -12.68
C GLY A 229 7.11 -4.39 -12.36
N HIS A 230 8.14 -3.55 -12.29
CA HIS A 230 8.00 -2.09 -12.19
C HIS A 230 8.31 -1.41 -13.55
N ALA A 231 8.88 -0.19 -13.54
CA ALA A 231 9.11 0.56 -14.76
C ALA A 231 9.93 -0.26 -15.77
N SER A 232 9.41 -0.33 -17.00
CA SER A 232 9.89 -1.19 -18.08
C SER A 232 10.62 -0.41 -19.17
N SER A 233 10.38 0.91 -19.29
CA SER A 233 11.07 1.77 -20.25
C SER A 233 11.35 3.17 -19.68
N HIS A 234 12.48 3.76 -20.06
CA HIS A 234 12.76 5.18 -19.80
C HIS A 234 11.70 6.11 -20.40
N ARG A 235 10.99 5.68 -21.44
CA ARG A 235 9.91 6.44 -22.10
C ARG A 235 8.65 6.58 -21.23
N GLU A 236 8.54 5.83 -20.14
CA GLU A 236 7.49 6.06 -19.14
C GLU A 236 7.55 7.46 -18.53
N LEU A 237 8.72 8.12 -18.54
CA LEU A 237 8.84 9.51 -18.08
C LEU A 237 7.96 10.46 -18.88
N ASP A 238 7.85 10.24 -20.19
CA ASP A 238 6.99 11.05 -21.05
C ASP A 238 5.51 10.82 -20.72
N CYS A 239 5.15 9.61 -20.29
CA CYS A 239 3.80 9.28 -19.85
C CYS A 239 3.49 9.94 -18.50
N LEU A 240 4.42 9.86 -17.53
CA LEU A 240 4.29 10.48 -16.22
C LEU A 240 4.10 12.00 -16.33
N ARG A 241 4.81 12.67 -17.24
CA ARG A 241 4.68 14.12 -17.49
C ARG A 241 3.32 14.55 -18.05
N GLN A 242 2.53 13.62 -18.58
CA GLN A 242 1.19 13.89 -19.11
C GLN A 242 0.08 13.71 -18.06
N LEU A 243 0.42 13.27 -16.84
CA LEU A 243 -0.55 13.02 -15.78
C LEU A 243 -1.02 14.32 -15.12
N ASP A 244 -2.26 14.30 -14.61
CA ASP A 244 -2.82 15.41 -13.85
C ASP A 244 -2.23 15.49 -12.43
N GLY A 245 -1.70 14.37 -11.92
CA GLY A 245 -1.03 14.32 -10.63
C GLY A 245 -0.15 13.09 -10.45
N ILE A 246 0.87 13.24 -9.61
CA ILE A 246 1.74 12.13 -9.19
C ILE A 246 1.84 12.19 -7.67
N TRP A 247 1.44 11.11 -7.03
CA TRP A 247 1.46 10.93 -5.59
C TRP A 247 2.72 10.15 -5.19
N SER A 248 3.63 10.82 -4.48
CA SER A 248 4.75 10.17 -3.78
C SER A 248 4.35 9.86 -2.34
N VAL A 249 4.63 8.65 -1.86
CA VAL A 249 4.22 8.21 -0.51
C VAL A 249 5.13 8.68 0.63
N SER A 250 6.22 9.39 0.29
CA SER A 250 7.18 9.98 1.22
C SER A 250 7.83 11.22 0.63
N ASN A 251 8.46 12.02 1.49
CA ASN A 251 9.31 13.11 1.03
C ASN A 251 10.57 12.58 0.33
N ALA A 252 11.14 11.45 0.78
CA ALA A 252 12.28 10.79 0.11
C ALA A 252 11.96 10.41 -1.35
N ILE A 253 10.79 9.83 -1.62
CA ILE A 253 10.37 9.49 -2.99
C ILE A 253 10.09 10.76 -3.81
N LYS A 254 9.50 11.79 -3.21
CA LYS A 254 9.31 13.09 -3.86
C LYS A 254 10.65 13.71 -4.26
N GLN A 255 11.62 13.72 -3.35
CA GLN A 255 12.95 14.26 -3.61
C GLN A 255 13.68 13.44 -4.67
N TYR A 256 13.58 12.11 -4.63
CA TYR A 256 14.14 11.23 -5.66
C TYR A 256 13.55 11.53 -7.05
N ALA A 257 12.22 11.72 -7.14
CA ALA A 257 11.55 12.08 -8.39
C ALA A 257 12.04 13.41 -8.95
N LEU A 258 12.25 14.41 -8.08
CA LEU A 258 12.78 15.72 -8.45
C LEU A 258 14.24 15.63 -8.91
N ASP A 259 15.11 15.01 -8.11
CA ASP A 259 16.56 14.99 -8.34
C ASP A 259 16.95 14.18 -9.57
N HIS A 260 16.30 13.05 -9.80
CA HIS A 260 16.66 12.14 -10.89
C HIS A 260 15.78 12.27 -12.14
N GLY A 261 14.54 12.72 -11.99
CA GLY A 261 13.56 12.79 -13.08
C GLY A 261 13.13 14.21 -13.46
N GLN A 262 13.51 15.22 -12.65
CA GLN A 262 12.96 16.58 -12.73
C GLN A 262 11.43 16.56 -12.75
N LEU A 263 10.85 15.66 -11.95
CA LEU A 263 9.42 15.40 -11.91
C LEU A 263 8.86 15.95 -10.61
N ASP A 264 7.99 16.96 -10.71
CA ASP A 264 7.31 17.51 -9.55
C ASP A 264 6.17 16.57 -9.12
N THR A 265 6.15 16.21 -7.84
CA THR A 265 5.16 15.30 -7.27
C THR A 265 4.57 15.87 -5.98
N SER A 266 3.35 15.43 -5.67
CA SER A 266 2.70 15.73 -4.41
C SER A 266 3.01 14.63 -3.40
N PHE A 267 3.50 15.02 -2.23
CA PHE A 267 3.73 14.09 -1.13
C PHE A 267 2.48 14.01 -0.28
N PHE A 268 1.96 12.79 -0.12
CA PHE A 268 1.02 12.43 0.94
C PHE A 268 1.47 11.12 1.56
N VAL A 269 1.39 10.99 2.87
CA VAL A 269 1.48 9.66 3.49
C VAL A 269 0.23 8.85 3.10
N HIS A 270 0.28 7.54 3.26
CA HIS A 270 -0.89 6.68 3.12
C HIS A 270 -2.06 7.14 3.99
N HIS A 271 -3.28 6.93 3.50
CA HIS A 271 -4.51 7.25 4.23
C HIS A 271 -4.52 6.62 5.63
N PRO A 272 -4.99 7.32 6.70
CA PRO A 272 -4.94 6.83 8.09
C PRO A 272 -5.48 5.41 8.30
N TRP A 273 -6.53 5.02 7.54
CA TRP A 273 -7.10 3.66 7.58
C TRP A 273 -6.12 2.54 7.23
N THR A 274 -4.96 2.86 6.67
CA THR A 274 -3.87 1.92 6.43
C THR A 274 -3.31 1.37 7.74
N TYR A 275 -3.35 2.15 8.82
CA TYR A 275 -2.72 1.82 10.10
C TYR A 275 -3.71 1.43 11.20
N LEU A 276 -4.99 1.73 10.99
CA LEU A 276 -6.07 1.42 11.91
C LEU A 276 -6.55 -0.03 11.74
N GLU A 277 -7.29 -0.55 12.71
CA GLU A 277 -7.94 -1.86 12.61
C GLU A 277 -8.89 -1.89 11.40
N GLU A 278 -8.89 -3.00 10.66
CA GLU A 278 -9.47 -3.06 9.31
C GLU A 278 -10.98 -2.83 9.29
N LYS A 279 -11.73 -3.30 10.30
CA LYS A 279 -13.20 -3.26 10.29
C LYS A 279 -13.79 -2.01 10.92
N LYS A 280 -13.26 -1.60 12.06
CA LYS A 280 -13.80 -0.49 12.84
C LYS A 280 -13.00 0.80 12.68
N HIS A 281 -11.87 0.74 11.97
CA HIS A 281 -10.93 1.86 11.82
C HIS A 281 -10.56 2.48 13.17
N MET A 282 -10.37 1.61 14.16
CA MET A 282 -9.96 2.00 15.51
C MET A 282 -8.46 1.90 15.68
N MET A 283 -7.93 2.73 16.57
CA MET A 283 -6.54 2.63 17.00
C MET A 283 -6.26 1.23 17.57
N PRO A 284 -5.18 0.54 17.13
CA PRO A 284 -4.89 -0.79 17.63
C PRO A 284 -4.54 -0.77 19.13
N ALA A 285 -4.85 -1.89 19.80
CA ALA A 285 -4.53 -2.08 21.20
C ALA A 285 -3.01 -2.09 21.41
N GLN A 286 -2.57 -1.62 22.58
CA GLN A 286 -1.16 -1.75 22.97
C GLN A 286 -0.83 -3.21 23.25
N HIS A 287 0.38 -3.61 22.90
CA HIS A 287 0.98 -4.84 23.36
C HIS A 287 1.98 -4.55 24.48
N HIS A 288 1.98 -5.40 25.51
CA HIS A 288 2.95 -5.36 26.60
C HIS A 288 3.95 -6.51 26.43
N ASN A 289 4.78 -6.40 25.38
CA ASN A 289 5.58 -7.51 24.87
C ASN A 289 6.94 -7.70 25.56
N TRP A 290 7.19 -7.08 26.72
CA TRP A 290 8.44 -7.27 27.46
C TRP A 290 8.77 -8.76 27.71
N GLY A 291 7.76 -9.57 28.04
CA GLY A 291 7.89 -11.01 28.29
C GLY A 291 7.93 -11.89 27.03
N LYS A 292 7.84 -11.31 25.83
CA LYS A 292 8.02 -12.05 24.57
C LYS A 292 9.51 -12.26 24.31
N ARG A 293 9.83 -13.28 23.53
CA ARG A 293 11.23 -13.69 23.30
C ARG A 293 11.78 -13.36 21.93
N PHE A 294 10.91 -13.06 20.97
CA PHE A 294 11.32 -12.98 19.57
C PHE A 294 11.72 -11.58 19.14
N VAL A 295 12.86 -11.53 18.46
CA VAL A 295 13.26 -10.45 17.57
C VAL A 295 12.64 -10.71 16.20
N GLY A 296 11.73 -9.85 15.77
CA GLY A 296 10.92 -10.06 14.58
C GLY A 296 11.53 -9.44 13.32
N MET A 297 11.32 -10.05 12.15
CA MET A 297 11.49 -9.38 10.86
C MET A 297 10.40 -9.84 9.87
N ILE A 298 9.81 -8.88 9.15
CA ILE A 298 8.79 -9.16 8.14
C ILE A 298 9.42 -9.10 6.74
N ASN A 299 9.20 -10.13 5.93
CA ASN A 299 9.68 -10.25 4.56
C ASN A 299 11.20 -10.12 4.40
N PRO A 300 12.01 -11.00 5.03
CA PRO A 300 13.44 -10.94 4.79
C PRO A 300 13.75 -11.29 3.34
N CYS A 301 14.46 -10.37 2.70
CA CYS A 301 15.06 -10.52 1.39
C CYS A 301 16.36 -9.72 1.34
N VAL A 302 17.14 -9.93 0.28
CA VAL A 302 18.47 -9.32 0.09
C VAL A 302 18.45 -7.82 0.38
N VAL A 303 17.57 -7.07 -0.28
CA VAL A 303 17.47 -5.62 -0.16
C VAL A 303 16.80 -5.15 1.15
N LYS A 304 15.97 -5.99 1.77
CA LYS A 304 15.38 -5.70 3.09
C LYS A 304 16.31 -6.05 4.26
N GLY A 305 17.55 -6.46 3.99
CA GLY A 305 18.55 -6.66 5.02
C GLY A 305 18.58 -8.05 5.64
N SER A 306 18.19 -9.10 4.89
CA SER A 306 18.29 -10.48 5.38
C SER A 306 19.71 -10.85 5.85
N HIS A 307 20.73 -10.27 5.23
CA HIS A 307 22.14 -10.46 5.61
C HIS A 307 22.46 -9.86 6.99
N ILE A 308 21.97 -8.66 7.32
CA ILE A 308 22.11 -8.07 8.67
C ILE A 308 21.43 -8.97 9.71
N LEU A 309 20.22 -9.45 9.42
CA LEU A 309 19.51 -10.38 10.30
C LEU A 309 20.29 -11.68 10.55
N VAL A 310 20.86 -12.28 9.50
CA VAL A 310 21.65 -13.51 9.60
C VAL A 310 22.90 -13.29 10.44
N GLU A 311 23.62 -12.19 10.25
CA GLU A 311 24.79 -11.88 11.07
C GLU A 311 24.43 -11.58 12.52
N LEU A 312 23.34 -10.84 12.77
CA LEU A 312 22.80 -10.62 14.12
C LEU A 312 22.49 -11.92 14.84
N ALA A 313 21.86 -12.88 14.16
CA ALA A 313 21.56 -14.18 14.74
C ALA A 313 22.82 -14.97 15.12
N LYS A 314 23.94 -14.79 14.39
CA LYS A 314 25.23 -15.40 14.71
C LYS A 314 25.93 -14.73 15.89
N VAL A 315 25.94 -13.40 15.96
CA VAL A 315 26.64 -12.66 17.03
C VAL A 315 25.82 -12.55 18.32
N CYS A 316 24.50 -12.70 18.24
CA CYS A 316 23.59 -12.74 19.38
C CYS A 316 22.86 -14.10 19.48
N PRO A 317 23.58 -15.23 19.70
CA PRO A 317 22.99 -16.57 19.68
C PRO A 317 22.03 -16.85 20.85
N TYR A 318 21.99 -15.95 21.85
CA TYR A 318 21.12 -16.02 23.02
C TYR A 318 19.75 -15.38 22.82
N PHE A 319 19.50 -14.72 21.68
CA PHE A 319 18.17 -14.25 21.29
C PHE A 319 17.55 -15.16 20.23
N ASP A 320 16.23 -15.31 20.32
CA ASP A 320 15.46 -16.02 19.31
C ASP A 320 14.92 -15.03 18.27
N PHE A 321 15.08 -15.39 17.00
CA PHE A 321 14.63 -14.60 15.87
C PHE A 321 13.40 -15.25 15.24
N LEU A 322 12.46 -14.43 14.80
CA LEU A 322 11.23 -14.84 14.15
C LEU A 322 11.03 -14.07 12.86
N VAL A 323 10.99 -14.78 11.74
CA VAL A 323 10.74 -14.19 10.43
C VAL A 323 9.40 -14.63 9.86
N TYR A 324 8.72 -13.69 9.19
CA TYR A 324 7.53 -13.96 8.41
C TYR A 324 7.84 -13.78 6.93
N LYS A 325 7.60 -14.84 6.13
CA LYS A 325 7.77 -14.78 4.68
C LYS A 325 6.82 -13.76 4.05
N SER A 326 7.19 -13.22 2.90
CA SER A 326 6.29 -12.50 1.99
C SER A 326 6.91 -12.52 0.59
N TRP A 327 6.51 -11.60 -0.28
CA TRP A 327 6.83 -11.58 -1.71
C TRP A 327 8.33 -11.61 -2.05
N GLY A 328 9.21 -11.13 -1.16
CA GLY A 328 10.65 -11.06 -1.41
C GLY A 328 11.43 -12.25 -0.87
N PHE A 329 10.78 -13.16 -0.13
CA PHE A 329 11.45 -14.30 0.46
C PHE A 329 11.70 -15.39 -0.58
N ASP A 330 12.97 -15.67 -0.86
CA ASP A 330 13.40 -16.71 -1.79
C ASP A 330 14.05 -17.91 -1.10
N ASP A 331 14.39 -18.93 -1.90
CA ASP A 331 14.99 -20.18 -1.41
C ASP A 331 16.41 -19.99 -0.87
N ASP A 332 17.17 -19.03 -1.39
CA ASP A 332 18.55 -18.82 -0.97
C ASP A 332 18.60 -18.12 0.41
N VAL A 333 17.74 -17.13 0.63
CA VAL A 333 17.47 -16.55 1.96
C VAL A 333 16.98 -17.65 2.91
N GLY A 334 16.06 -18.50 2.44
CA GLY A 334 15.56 -19.64 3.21
C GLY A 334 16.65 -20.59 3.70
N LYS A 335 17.58 -20.99 2.81
CA LYS A 335 18.71 -21.87 3.17
C LYS A 335 19.62 -21.23 4.21
N GLN A 336 19.96 -19.95 4.05
CA GLN A 336 20.82 -19.23 5.01
C GLN A 336 20.21 -19.26 6.42
N MET A 337 18.89 -19.06 6.52
CA MET A 337 18.16 -19.03 7.79
C MET A 337 18.00 -20.42 8.44
N GLN A 338 17.85 -21.48 7.64
CA GLN A 338 17.69 -22.85 8.13
C GLN A 338 18.90 -23.38 8.91
N HIS A 339 20.09 -22.81 8.67
CA HIS A 339 21.32 -23.21 9.36
C HIS A 339 21.48 -22.58 10.75
N LEU A 340 20.61 -21.65 11.13
CA LEU A 340 20.67 -20.93 12.41
C LEU A 340 19.71 -21.57 13.42
N GLN A 341 20.24 -22.05 14.54
CA GLN A 341 19.45 -22.76 15.57
C GLN A 341 18.46 -21.85 16.32
N ASN A 342 18.72 -20.54 16.31
CA ASN A 342 17.90 -19.51 16.95
C ASN A 342 17.00 -18.76 15.96
N MET A 343 16.73 -19.31 14.77
CA MET A 343 15.90 -18.68 13.73
C MET A 343 14.64 -19.50 13.46
N THR A 344 13.46 -18.89 13.69
CA THR A 344 12.16 -19.47 13.35
C THR A 344 11.59 -18.79 12.11
N THR A 345 11.21 -19.56 11.09
CA THR A 345 10.56 -19.05 9.88
C THR A 345 9.09 -19.43 9.82
N ARG A 346 8.21 -18.45 9.61
CA ARG A 346 6.75 -18.63 9.44
C ARG A 346 6.30 -18.24 8.03
N PRO A 347 5.21 -18.84 7.52
CA PRO A 347 4.63 -18.44 6.23
C PRO A 347 4.11 -16.99 6.28
N THR A 348 3.69 -16.49 5.12
CA THR A 348 3.04 -15.18 5.01
C THR A 348 1.85 -15.09 5.96
N CYS A 349 1.80 -14.00 6.70
CA CYS A 349 0.75 -13.76 7.68
C CYS A 349 -0.46 -13.10 7.00
N THR A 350 -1.65 -13.70 7.13
CA THR A 350 -2.90 -13.10 6.65
C THR A 350 -3.47 -12.10 7.65
N ASN A 351 -3.14 -12.23 8.93
CA ASN A 351 -3.52 -11.32 9.99
C ASN A 351 -2.30 -10.89 10.80
N MET A 352 -1.78 -9.71 10.52
CA MET A 352 -0.56 -9.21 11.16
C MET A 352 -0.65 -9.09 12.70
N GLU A 353 -1.84 -9.07 13.30
CA GLU A 353 -1.99 -9.19 14.76
C GLU A 353 -1.37 -10.47 15.34
N ASP A 354 -1.35 -11.56 14.56
CA ASP A 354 -0.67 -12.79 14.96
C ASP A 354 0.85 -12.59 15.04
N ALA A 355 1.41 -11.80 14.11
CA ALA A 355 2.82 -11.45 14.13
C ALA A 355 3.17 -10.51 15.29
N TRP A 356 2.40 -9.42 15.46
CA TRP A 356 2.65 -8.41 16.48
C TRP A 356 2.54 -8.96 17.90
N ARG A 357 1.72 -9.98 18.14
CA ARG A 357 1.61 -10.66 19.44
C ARG A 357 2.87 -11.43 19.85
N ASP A 358 3.72 -11.80 18.92
CA ASP A 358 4.90 -12.64 19.21
C ASP A 358 6.21 -11.84 19.24
N ILE A 359 6.24 -10.67 18.61
CA ILE A 359 7.44 -9.86 18.43
C ILE A 359 7.67 -8.94 19.64
N LYS A 360 8.81 -9.09 20.32
CA LYS A 360 9.27 -8.17 21.37
C LYS A 360 9.83 -6.89 20.77
N VAL A 361 10.77 -7.03 19.83
CA VAL A 361 11.43 -5.94 19.07
C VAL A 361 11.34 -6.27 17.60
N LEU A 362 10.96 -5.32 16.76
CA LEU A 362 10.94 -5.48 15.30
C LEU A 362 12.24 -4.94 14.69
N LEU A 363 12.90 -5.73 13.85
CA LEU A 363 14.00 -5.29 12.99
C LEU A 363 13.47 -4.88 11.62
N VAL A 364 13.89 -3.69 11.16
CA VAL A 364 13.67 -3.19 9.80
C VAL A 364 15.02 -2.77 9.19
N PRO A 365 15.93 -3.74 8.91
CA PRO A 365 17.33 -3.48 8.53
C PRO A 365 17.51 -3.24 7.03
N SER A 366 16.58 -2.56 6.37
CA SER A 366 16.61 -2.42 4.91
C SER A 366 17.87 -1.69 4.44
N VAL A 367 18.52 -2.20 3.41
CA VAL A 367 19.57 -1.50 2.64
C VAL A 367 19.03 -0.93 1.33
N TRP A 368 17.74 -1.15 1.09
CA TRP A 368 16.95 -0.62 -0.01
C TRP A 368 16.51 0.83 0.25
N PHE A 369 16.28 1.59 -0.83
CA PHE A 369 15.63 2.89 -0.75
C PHE A 369 14.14 2.73 -0.43
N GLU A 370 13.84 2.47 0.85
CA GLU A 370 12.48 2.22 1.31
C GLU A 370 11.59 3.44 1.10
N ALA A 371 10.38 3.19 0.58
CA ALA A 371 9.48 4.28 0.22
C ALA A 371 8.72 4.84 1.42
N TRP A 372 8.51 4.05 2.48
CA TRP A 372 7.91 4.51 3.75
C TRP A 372 8.22 3.56 4.91
N GLY A 373 7.87 2.27 4.78
CA GLY A 373 7.99 1.30 5.88
C GLY A 373 6.75 1.19 6.75
N ILE A 374 5.61 0.76 6.17
CA ILE A 374 4.32 0.59 6.88
C ILE A 374 4.45 -0.22 8.18
N VAL A 375 5.28 -1.27 8.20
CA VAL A 375 5.50 -2.13 9.37
C VAL A 375 6.09 -1.38 10.58
N VAL A 376 6.83 -0.29 10.35
CA VAL A 376 7.37 0.57 11.43
C VAL A 376 6.20 1.21 12.18
N VAL A 377 5.32 1.90 11.43
CA VAL A 377 4.15 2.58 11.98
C VAL A 377 3.20 1.58 12.64
N GLU A 378 2.96 0.41 12.02
CA GLU A 378 2.12 -0.63 12.60
C GLU A 378 2.67 -1.16 13.93
N ALA A 379 3.97 -1.40 14.03
CA ALA A 379 4.62 -1.85 15.26
C ALA A 379 4.58 -0.77 16.35
N HIS A 380 4.93 0.48 16.01
CA HIS A 380 4.89 1.61 16.93
C HIS A 380 3.49 1.84 17.50
N LEU A 381 2.45 1.80 16.67
CA LEU A 381 1.07 1.94 17.14
C LEU A 381 0.68 0.87 18.14
N ARG A 382 1.35 -0.29 18.19
CA ARG A 382 1.15 -1.36 19.18
C ARG A 382 2.13 -1.27 20.36
N GLY A 383 3.00 -0.26 20.39
CA GLY A 383 4.04 -0.11 21.41
C GLY A 383 5.17 -1.13 21.28
N ILE A 384 5.40 -1.69 20.09
CA ILE A 384 6.55 -2.57 19.82
C ILE A 384 7.72 -1.69 19.40
N PRO A 385 8.86 -1.69 20.14
CA PRO A 385 10.07 -1.00 19.71
C PRO A 385 10.58 -1.53 18.37
N VAL A 386 11.03 -0.61 17.51
CA VAL A 386 11.58 -0.90 16.19
C VAL A 386 13.04 -0.46 16.17
N ILE A 387 13.92 -1.33 15.66
CA ILE A 387 15.27 -0.95 15.25
C ILE A 387 15.26 -0.89 13.72
N SER A 388 15.43 0.30 13.16
CA SER A 388 15.31 0.57 11.73
C SER A 388 16.62 1.07 11.16
N SER A 389 16.81 0.93 9.85
CA SER A 389 17.93 1.57 9.17
C SER A 389 17.56 3.02 8.80
N ASN A 390 18.56 3.81 8.39
CA ASN A 390 18.33 5.15 7.82
C ASN A 390 18.05 5.14 6.31
N ALA A 391 17.69 4.00 5.73
CA ALA A 391 17.55 3.87 4.28
C ALA A 391 16.21 4.45 3.76
N GLY A 392 16.29 5.29 2.74
CA GLY A 392 15.11 5.92 2.13
C GLY A 392 14.28 6.72 3.15
N ALA A 393 12.98 6.47 3.17
CA ALA A 393 12.00 7.13 4.03
C ALA A 393 11.82 6.48 5.42
N LEU A 394 12.63 5.48 5.79
CA LEU A 394 12.54 4.87 7.13
C LEU A 394 12.70 5.90 8.27
N PRO A 395 13.61 6.89 8.21
CA PRO A 395 13.64 7.97 9.19
C PRO A 395 12.34 8.78 9.27
N GLU A 396 11.63 8.96 8.15
CA GLU A 396 10.33 9.64 8.13
C GLU A 396 9.27 8.79 8.85
N ALA A 397 9.21 7.48 8.61
CA ALA A 397 8.27 6.58 9.29
C ALA A 397 8.61 6.35 10.77
N MET A 398 9.88 6.50 11.15
CA MET A 398 10.32 6.50 12.55
C MET A 398 9.97 7.81 13.28
N LEU A 399 9.48 8.83 12.58
CA LEU A 399 9.01 10.10 13.17
C LEU A 399 10.05 10.81 14.05
N GLY A 400 11.33 10.68 13.70
CA GLY A 400 12.45 11.26 14.47
C GLY A 400 12.76 10.57 15.80
N LEU A 401 12.19 9.38 16.05
CA LEU A 401 12.49 8.56 17.22
C LEU A 401 13.86 7.87 17.11
N ASP A 402 14.38 7.41 18.25
CA ASP A 402 15.65 6.70 18.38
C ASP A 402 15.67 5.35 17.61
N TYR A 403 16.82 4.66 17.64
CA TYR A 403 17.03 3.33 17.03
C TYR A 403 16.98 3.32 15.49
N VAL A 404 17.40 4.43 14.89
CA VAL A 404 17.69 4.53 13.45
C VAL A 404 19.19 4.35 13.24
N ILE A 405 19.58 3.22 12.66
CA ILE A 405 20.97 2.83 12.48
C ILE A 405 21.44 3.15 11.05
N PRO A 406 22.57 3.85 10.89
CA PRO A 406 23.15 4.09 9.57
C PRO A 406 23.49 2.79 8.85
N VAL A 407 23.14 2.70 7.57
CA VAL A 407 23.55 1.61 6.67
C VAL A 407 24.17 2.18 5.40
N THR A 408 25.00 1.36 4.75
CA THR A 408 25.39 1.65 3.36
C THR A 408 24.30 1.08 2.45
N THR A 409 23.55 1.92 1.75
CA THR A 409 22.46 1.48 0.88
C THR A 409 22.99 0.88 -0.43
N VAL A 410 22.16 0.07 -1.09
CA VAL A 410 22.44 -0.35 -2.47
C VAL A 410 22.45 0.88 -3.41
N ASP A 411 23.35 0.87 -4.39
CA ASP A 411 23.65 2.04 -5.24
C ASP A 411 23.17 1.89 -6.71
N GLY A 412 22.35 0.88 -6.99
CA GLY A 412 21.89 0.54 -8.34
C GLY A 412 22.69 -0.57 -9.03
N LYS A 413 23.88 -0.93 -8.53
CA LYS A 413 24.70 -2.02 -9.10
C LYS A 413 24.07 -3.38 -8.88
N ARG A 414 24.25 -4.26 -9.86
CA ARG A 414 23.67 -5.61 -9.88
C ARG A 414 24.65 -6.66 -10.34
N ASP A 415 24.40 -7.88 -9.90
CA ASP A 415 25.07 -9.06 -10.41
C ASP A 415 24.52 -9.50 -11.78
N GLU A 416 25.09 -10.58 -12.34
CA GLU A 416 24.68 -11.16 -13.62
C GLU A 416 23.23 -11.65 -13.66
N LYS A 417 22.61 -11.88 -12.48
CA LYS A 417 21.21 -12.28 -12.35
C LYS A 417 20.26 -11.09 -12.22
N GLY A 418 20.79 -9.86 -12.17
CA GLY A 418 20.02 -8.63 -11.98
C GLY A 418 19.69 -8.33 -10.52
N THR A 419 20.25 -9.09 -9.57
CA THR A 419 20.07 -8.88 -8.12
C THR A 419 20.98 -7.75 -7.66
N TYR A 420 20.49 -6.88 -6.77
CA TYR A 420 21.31 -5.82 -6.20
C TYR A 420 22.55 -6.38 -5.48
N ILE A 421 23.70 -5.77 -5.75
CA ILE A 421 24.93 -6.03 -5.00
C ILE A 421 24.81 -5.28 -3.68
N VAL A 422 24.75 -6.03 -2.59
CA VAL A 422 24.64 -5.48 -1.25
C VAL A 422 26.04 -5.17 -0.70
N PRO A 423 26.31 -3.91 -0.28
CA PRO A 423 27.57 -3.57 0.36
C PRO A 423 27.65 -4.17 1.77
N GLU A 424 28.88 -4.38 2.26
CA GLU A 424 29.11 -4.83 3.64
C GLU A 424 28.55 -3.82 4.65
N GLN A 425 28.06 -4.34 5.78
CA GLN A 425 27.41 -3.55 6.84
C GLN A 425 28.13 -3.74 8.17
N ASP A 426 28.17 -2.67 8.96
CA ASP A 426 28.58 -2.76 10.36
C ASP A 426 27.42 -3.28 11.21
N ILE A 427 27.61 -4.43 11.85
CA ILE A 427 26.60 -5.12 12.65
C ILE A 427 26.64 -4.66 14.13
N THR A 428 27.73 -4.05 14.58
CA THR A 428 27.91 -3.64 15.98
C THR A 428 26.78 -2.74 16.50
N PRO A 429 26.40 -1.62 15.83
CA PRO A 429 25.33 -0.77 16.35
C PRO A 429 23.97 -1.48 16.42
N TRP A 430 23.73 -2.46 15.53
CA TRP A 430 22.52 -3.27 15.55
C TRP A 430 22.50 -4.21 16.75
N ALA A 431 23.62 -4.87 17.04
CA ALA A 431 23.74 -5.76 18.18
C ALA A 431 23.61 -5.01 19.51
N ASP A 432 24.20 -3.80 19.61
CA ASP A 432 24.11 -2.96 20.81
C ASP A 432 22.67 -2.53 21.10
N ALA A 433 21.98 -1.98 20.10
CA ALA A 433 20.57 -1.62 20.18
C ALA A 433 19.68 -2.81 20.56
N LEU A 434 19.94 -3.97 19.95
CA LEU A 434 19.18 -5.18 20.21
C LEU A 434 19.40 -5.69 21.64
N ASN A 435 20.65 -5.69 22.11
CA ASN A 435 20.99 -6.08 23.48
C ASN A 435 20.28 -5.21 24.50
N GLU A 436 20.31 -3.89 24.32
CA GLU A 436 19.63 -2.94 25.21
C GLU A 436 18.13 -3.24 25.28
N LEU A 437 17.43 -3.24 24.14
CA LEU A 437 15.97 -3.42 24.11
C LEU A 437 15.51 -4.82 24.55
N MET A 438 16.36 -5.83 24.39
CA MET A 438 16.02 -7.19 24.80
C MET A 438 16.29 -7.47 26.28
N THR A 439 17.22 -6.74 26.93
CA THR A 439 17.69 -7.05 28.29
C THR A 439 17.40 -5.96 29.32
N ASP A 440 17.24 -4.70 28.93
CA ASP A 440 16.86 -3.60 29.82
C ASP A 440 15.34 -3.38 29.77
N ARG A 441 14.67 -3.77 30.85
CA ARG A 441 13.21 -3.63 30.98
C ARG A 441 12.76 -2.18 31.01
N VAL A 442 13.48 -1.34 31.75
CA VAL A 442 13.10 0.05 31.96
C VAL A 442 13.19 0.76 30.62
N ARG A 443 14.32 0.60 29.92
CA ARG A 443 14.50 1.18 28.60
C ARG A 443 13.48 0.66 27.59
N TYR A 444 13.20 -0.64 27.58
CA TYR A 444 12.17 -1.21 26.69
C TYR A 444 10.79 -0.58 26.93
N GLU A 445 10.35 -0.47 28.18
CA GLU A 445 9.03 0.06 28.54
C GLU A 445 8.91 1.57 28.25
N GLU A 446 10.00 2.33 28.44
CA GLU A 446 10.10 3.74 28.02
C GLU A 446 9.94 3.87 26.51
N VAL A 447 10.71 3.12 25.73
CA VAL A 447 10.66 3.16 24.26
C VAL A 447 9.31 2.70 23.75
N SER A 448 8.77 1.60 24.30
CA SER A 448 7.43 1.07 23.98
C SER A 448 6.34 2.14 24.15
N THR A 449 6.41 2.91 25.23
CA THR A 449 5.47 4.00 25.51
C THR A 449 5.70 5.16 24.54
N GLN A 450 6.95 5.61 24.38
CA GLN A 450 7.31 6.74 23.54
C GLN A 450 6.93 6.52 22.06
N VAL A 451 7.26 5.36 21.49
CA VAL A 451 6.93 5.06 20.08
C VAL A 451 5.41 5.06 19.88
N ARG A 452 4.65 4.51 20.83
CA ARG A 452 3.19 4.47 20.73
C ARG A 452 2.59 5.85 20.83
N GLU A 453 2.94 6.62 21.86
CA GLU A 453 2.36 7.95 22.09
C GLU A 453 2.66 8.89 20.92
N THR A 454 3.91 8.90 20.45
CA THR A 454 4.34 9.72 19.31
C THR A 454 3.60 9.35 18.03
N THR A 455 3.56 8.06 17.69
CA THR A 455 2.90 7.61 16.45
C THR A 455 1.37 7.74 16.53
N GLN A 456 0.77 7.57 17.70
CA GLN A 456 -0.66 7.82 17.89
C GLN A 456 -1.02 9.30 17.72
N GLN A 457 -0.20 10.20 18.27
CA GLN A 457 -0.40 11.63 18.12
C GLN A 457 -0.24 12.03 16.65
N TRP A 458 0.85 11.60 16.01
CA TRP A 458 1.07 11.81 14.59
C TRP A 458 -0.12 11.35 13.73
N LEU A 459 -0.65 10.14 13.97
CA LEU A 459 -1.79 9.62 13.20
C LEU A 459 -3.09 10.41 13.43
N LYS A 460 -3.31 10.95 14.64
CA LYS A 460 -4.46 11.80 14.96
C LYS A 460 -4.36 13.17 14.31
N ASP A 461 -3.14 13.69 14.15
CA ASP A 461 -2.88 15.00 13.55
C ASP A 461 -2.94 14.95 12.02
N MET A 462 -2.96 13.75 11.41
CA MET A 462 -3.17 13.59 9.97
C MET A 462 -4.58 14.02 9.57
N ASP A 463 -4.66 14.89 8.56
CA ASP A 463 -5.92 15.19 7.88
C ASP A 463 -6.34 13.99 7.02
N GLU A 464 -7.33 13.25 7.53
CA GLU A 464 -7.94 12.10 6.84
C GLU A 464 -8.48 12.48 5.45
N SER A 465 -8.95 13.71 5.27
CA SER A 465 -9.54 14.18 4.02
C SER A 465 -8.51 14.69 2.99
N ALA A 466 -7.23 14.80 3.34
CA ALA A 466 -6.23 15.45 2.50
C ALA A 466 -6.10 14.83 1.09
N LEU A 467 -6.09 13.48 1.00
CA LEU A 467 -6.04 12.77 -0.27
C LEU A 467 -7.34 12.94 -1.07
N GLU A 468 -8.50 12.89 -0.40
CA GLU A 468 -9.81 13.13 -1.02
C GLU A 468 -9.87 14.55 -1.61
N GLN A 469 -9.51 15.56 -0.81
CA GLN A 469 -9.50 16.96 -1.22
C GLN A 469 -8.49 17.23 -2.36
N TRP A 470 -7.35 16.55 -2.36
CA TRP A 470 -6.37 16.66 -3.45
C TRP A 470 -6.95 16.14 -4.77
N LEU A 471 -7.60 14.97 -4.75
CA LEU A 471 -8.27 14.40 -5.93
C LEU A 471 -9.41 15.32 -6.40
N VAL A 472 -10.30 15.73 -5.50
CA VAL A 472 -11.40 16.68 -5.80
C VAL A 472 -10.85 18.02 -6.31
N GLY A 473 -9.70 18.48 -5.82
CA GLY A 473 -9.05 19.70 -6.29
C GLY A 473 -8.64 19.64 -7.76
N MET A 474 -8.37 18.45 -8.31
CA MET A 474 -7.98 18.28 -9.71
C MET A 474 -9.15 18.48 -10.68
N THR A 475 -10.39 18.15 -10.29
CA THR A 475 -11.56 18.37 -11.15
C THR A 475 -11.83 19.87 -11.35
N ASN A 476 -11.70 20.66 -10.28
CA ASN A 476 -12.04 22.08 -10.24
C ASN A 476 -11.02 23.02 -10.94
N ARG A 477 -9.80 22.56 -11.25
CA ARG A 477 -8.76 23.41 -11.88
C ARG A 477 -9.10 23.80 -13.33
N VAL A 478 -9.98 23.08 -14.02
CA VAL A 478 -10.38 23.39 -15.41
C VAL A 478 -11.53 24.41 -15.48
N ASP A 479 -12.42 24.46 -14.49
CA ASP A 479 -13.55 25.40 -14.48
C ASP A 479 -13.14 26.87 -14.28
N ARG A 480 -11.88 27.11 -13.85
CA ARG A 480 -11.29 28.46 -13.73
C ARG A 480 -10.51 28.92 -14.95
N VAL A 481 -10.12 28.01 -15.86
CA VAL A 481 -9.40 28.36 -17.10
C VAL A 481 -10.38 28.62 -18.26
N ASN A 482 -11.61 28.11 -18.15
CA ASN A 482 -12.69 28.31 -19.13
C ASN A 482 -13.72 29.39 -18.71
N LYS A 483 -13.38 30.29 -17.78
CA LYS A 483 -14.21 31.45 -17.41
C LYS A 483 -13.54 32.76 -17.77
#